data_AF-A0A832HNW6-F1
#
_entry.id   AF-A0A832HNW6-F1
#
_cell.length_a   1.000
_cell.length_b   1.000
_cell.length_c   1.000
_cell.angle_alpha   90.00
_cell.angle_beta   90.00
_cell.angle_gamma   90.00
#
_symmetry.space_group_name_H-M   'P 1'
#
loop_
_entity.id
_entity.type
_entity.pdbx_description
1 polymer ?
#
loop_
_entity_poly.entity_id
_entity_poly.type
_entity_poly.pdbx_seq_one_letter_code
_entity_poly.pdbx_strand_id
1 'polypeptide(L)'
;MTEPSSGQQTAQSQRNQQNTELFMALVVQLTQMALIALGREKLQDATRPSVDLEVGQFYIDTLEMLEQKTRGNLEPVEHDFLTRRLTTLRMCFVEAVESGVSSARPAEPAPANTQEQPETAGDQPAGTEKSQKRFVKKYGAEGDSTSHSS
;
A
#
# COMPACT_ATOMS: atom_id res chain seq x y z
N MET A 1 32.33 -35.39 35.35
CA MET A 1 31.58 -34.17 35.71
C MET A 1 31.44 -33.32 34.46
N THR A 2 30.27 -33.35 33.81
CA THR A 2 29.96 -32.57 32.61
C THR A 2 29.22 -31.30 33.03
N GLU A 3 29.89 -30.14 32.99
CA GLU A 3 29.22 -28.84 33.12
C GLU A 3 29.64 -27.90 31.97
N PRO A 4 28.81 -27.82 30.91
CA PRO A 4 28.78 -26.63 30.06
C PRO A 4 27.39 -25.96 29.98
N SER A 5 26.40 -26.37 30.78
CA SER A 5 24.99 -25.98 30.60
C SER A 5 24.66 -24.51 30.93
N SER A 6 25.41 -23.86 31.82
CA SER A 6 25.01 -22.54 32.38
C SER A 6 25.24 -21.34 31.45
N GLY A 7 26.25 -21.39 30.57
CA GLY A 7 26.55 -20.29 29.64
C GLY A 7 25.67 -20.26 28.38
N GLN A 8 25.14 -21.40 27.97
CA GLN A 8 24.23 -21.50 26.82
C GLN A 8 22.83 -20.97 27.15
N GLN A 9 22.40 -21.12 28.41
CA GLN A 9 21.07 -20.73 28.87
C GLN A 9 20.88 -19.21 28.98
N THR A 10 21.94 -18.46 29.32
CA THR A 10 21.93 -16.99 29.34
C THR A 10 21.87 -16.39 27.93
N ALA A 11 22.65 -16.91 26.99
CA ALA A 11 22.65 -16.43 25.60
C ALA A 11 21.31 -16.69 24.89
N GLN A 12 20.66 -17.83 25.17
CA GLN A 12 19.36 -18.15 24.60
C GLN A 12 18.25 -17.26 25.16
N SER A 13 18.25 -17.01 26.47
CA SER A 13 17.28 -16.10 27.11
C SER A 13 17.36 -14.69 26.54
N GLN A 14 18.57 -14.18 26.29
CA GLN A 14 18.75 -12.84 25.72
C GLN A 14 18.27 -12.76 24.27
N ARG A 15 18.50 -13.81 23.46
CA ARG A 15 17.98 -13.88 22.10
C ARG A 15 16.44 -13.91 22.09
N ASN A 16 15.82 -14.63 23.02
CA ASN A 16 14.37 -14.66 23.14
C ASN A 16 13.83 -13.27 23.48
N GLN A 17 14.43 -12.56 24.43
CA GLN A 17 14.06 -11.17 24.76
C GLN A 17 14.16 -10.24 23.55
N GLN A 18 15.25 -10.33 22.78
CA GLN A 18 15.41 -9.55 21.54
C GLN A 18 14.34 -9.89 20.50
N ASN A 19 14.00 -11.17 20.34
CA ASN A 19 12.94 -11.59 19.43
C ASN A 19 11.58 -11.06 19.86
N THR A 20 11.30 -11.04 21.16
CA THR A 20 10.07 -10.46 21.72
C THR A 20 9.97 -8.96 21.44
N GLU A 21 11.05 -8.20 21.65
CA GLU A 21 11.08 -6.78 21.32
C GLU A 21 10.81 -6.53 19.82
N LEU A 22 11.44 -7.32 18.95
CA LEU A 22 11.26 -7.22 17.50
C LEU A 22 9.83 -7.59 17.06
N PHE A 23 9.24 -8.62 17.65
CA PHE A 23 7.87 -9.02 17.38
C PHE A 23 6.89 -7.92 17.80
N MET A 24 7.05 -7.36 18.99
CA MET A 24 6.23 -6.27 19.50
C MET A 24 6.35 -5.03 18.61
N ALA A 25 7.56 -4.68 18.17
CA ALA A 25 7.79 -3.57 17.25
C ALA A 25 7.09 -3.79 15.90
N LEU A 26 7.12 -5.01 15.34
CA LEU A 26 6.40 -5.37 14.12
C LEU A 26 4.88 -5.18 14.28
N VAL A 27 4.31 -5.68 15.38
CA VAL A 27 2.87 -5.53 15.68
C VAL A 27 2.50 -4.05 15.82
N VAL A 28 3.34 -3.25 16.48
CA VAL A 28 3.15 -1.79 16.61
C VAL A 28 3.16 -1.10 15.25
N GLN A 29 4.09 -1.46 14.36
CA GLN A 29 4.16 -0.88 13.01
C GLN A 29 2.89 -1.19 12.19
N LEU A 30 2.47 -2.47 12.16
CA LEU A 30 1.26 -2.88 11.44
C LEU A 30 0.00 -2.23 12.02
N THR A 31 -0.06 -2.09 13.35
CA THR A 31 -1.17 -1.39 14.03
C THR A 31 -1.24 0.07 13.60
N GLN A 32 -0.12 0.78 13.55
CA GLN A 32 -0.09 2.18 13.11
C GLN A 32 -0.55 2.32 11.66
N MET A 33 -0.11 1.45 10.76
CA MET A 33 -0.56 1.48 9.36
C MET A 33 -2.08 1.27 9.25
N ALA A 34 -2.64 0.36 10.04
CA ALA A 34 -4.09 0.18 10.13
C ALA A 34 -4.79 1.45 10.67
N LEU A 35 -4.28 2.07 11.74
CA LEU A 35 -4.88 3.28 12.31
C LEU A 35 -4.86 4.47 11.35
N ILE A 36 -3.77 4.64 10.60
CA ILE A 36 -3.67 5.68 9.55
C ILE A 36 -4.69 5.41 8.45
N ALA A 37 -4.79 4.16 7.97
CA ALA A 37 -5.77 3.78 6.95
C ALA A 37 -7.22 4.00 7.43
N LEU A 38 -7.49 3.78 8.72
CA LEU A 38 -8.80 4.05 9.31
C LEU A 38 -9.03 5.54 9.64
N GLY A 39 -8.10 6.42 9.29
CA GLY A 39 -8.18 7.86 9.55
C GLY A 39 -8.11 8.24 11.04
N ARG A 40 -7.71 7.31 11.91
CA ARG A 40 -7.52 7.52 13.36
C ARG A 40 -6.21 8.24 13.67
N GLU A 41 -5.27 8.15 12.74
CA GLU A 41 -3.98 8.82 12.82
C GLU A 41 -3.67 9.50 11.47
N LYS A 42 -2.95 10.62 11.52
CA LYS A 42 -2.53 11.35 10.32
C LYS A 42 -1.05 11.09 10.06
N LEU A 43 -0.69 10.92 8.79
CA LEU A 43 0.71 10.99 8.39
C LEU A 43 1.23 12.42 8.61
N GLN A 44 2.49 12.59 9.04
CA GLN A 44 3.04 13.91 9.40
C GLN A 44 2.93 14.94 8.26
N ASP A 45 2.97 14.48 7.01
CA ASP A 45 2.89 15.32 5.80
C ASP A 45 1.49 15.34 5.15
N ALA A 46 0.50 14.66 5.73
CA ALA A 46 -0.85 14.60 5.18
C ALA A 46 -1.70 15.77 5.66
N THR A 47 -2.25 16.53 4.71
CA THR A 47 -3.17 17.65 4.98
C THR A 47 -4.47 17.19 5.63
N ARG A 48 -4.95 15.98 5.31
CA ARG A 48 -6.13 15.37 5.94
C ARG A 48 -5.98 13.86 6.08
N PRO A 49 -6.50 13.27 7.17
CA PRO A 49 -6.65 11.82 7.27
C PRO A 49 -7.61 11.34 6.18
N SER A 50 -7.15 10.47 5.30
CA SER A 50 -7.97 9.75 4.33
C SER A 50 -8.36 8.40 4.92
N VAL A 51 -9.66 8.10 4.95
CA VAL A 51 -10.14 6.79 5.38
C VAL A 51 -10.14 5.84 4.18
N ASP A 52 -9.36 4.78 4.27
CA ASP A 52 -9.31 3.65 3.35
C ASP A 52 -9.62 2.36 4.13
N LEU A 53 -10.88 1.93 4.03
CA LEU A 53 -11.37 0.75 4.75
C LEU A 53 -10.75 -0.54 4.22
N GLU A 54 -10.43 -0.62 2.93
CA GLU A 54 -9.84 -1.82 2.32
C GLU A 54 -8.42 -2.03 2.85
N VAL A 55 -7.61 -0.96 2.87
CA VAL A 55 -6.26 -1.00 3.43
C VAL A 55 -6.30 -1.23 4.95
N GLY A 56 -7.25 -0.62 5.66
CA GLY A 56 -7.45 -0.85 7.09
C GLY A 56 -7.78 -2.32 7.40
N GLN A 57 -8.69 -2.92 6.64
CA GLN A 57 -9.05 -4.33 6.77
C GLN A 57 -7.85 -5.24 6.48
N PHE A 58 -7.11 -4.97 5.41
CA PHE A 58 -5.93 -5.77 5.04
C PHE A 58 -4.92 -5.91 6.19
N TYR A 59 -4.65 -4.83 6.93
CA TYR A 59 -3.73 -4.88 8.07
C TYR A 59 -4.32 -5.61 9.28
N ILE A 60 -5.62 -5.50 9.51
CA ILE A 60 -6.33 -6.28 10.55
C ILE A 60 -6.22 -7.77 10.25
N ASP A 61 -6.53 -8.16 9.00
CA ASP A 61 -6.47 -9.55 8.54
C ASP A 61 -5.03 -10.09 8.63
N THR A 62 -4.03 -9.26 8.33
CA THR A 62 -2.61 -9.62 8.48
C THR A 62 -2.24 -9.88 9.94
N LEU A 63 -2.69 -9.03 10.86
CA LEU A 63 -2.44 -9.22 12.30
C LEU A 63 -3.17 -10.46 12.86
N GLU A 64 -4.37 -10.74 12.37
CA GLU A 64 -5.12 -11.95 12.72
C GLU A 64 -4.46 -13.21 12.17
N MET A 65 -3.97 -13.17 10.93
CA MET A 65 -3.17 -14.24 10.36
C MET A 65 -1.90 -14.48 11.20
N LEU A 66 -1.22 -13.43 11.65
CA LEU A 66 -0.06 -13.54 12.53
C LEU A 66 -0.41 -14.24 13.85
N GLU A 67 -1.50 -13.85 14.51
CA GLU A 67 -1.98 -14.53 15.74
C GLU A 67 -2.18 -16.03 15.50
N GLN A 68 -2.85 -16.40 14.41
CA GLN A 68 -3.12 -17.79 14.08
C GLN A 68 -1.86 -18.59 13.72
N LYS A 69 -0.97 -18.01 12.90
CA LYS A 69 0.25 -18.68 12.43
C LYS A 69 1.35 -18.77 13.48
N THR A 70 1.37 -17.85 14.45
CA THR A 70 2.35 -17.83 15.54
C THR A 70 1.83 -18.45 16.83
N ARG A 71 0.58 -18.92 16.84
CA ARG A 71 -0.03 -19.60 17.98
C ARG A 71 0.84 -20.77 18.48
N GLY A 72 1.12 -20.77 19.77
CA GLY A 72 1.99 -21.75 20.42
C GLY A 72 3.49 -21.39 20.39
N ASN A 73 3.88 -20.38 19.62
CA ASN A 73 5.21 -19.78 19.65
C ASN A 73 5.24 -18.41 20.34
N LEU A 74 4.07 -17.86 20.70
CA LEU A 74 3.95 -16.59 21.40
C LEU A 74 4.15 -16.76 22.91
N GLU A 75 4.93 -15.87 23.50
CA GLU A 75 4.93 -15.66 24.94
C GLU A 75 3.59 -15.03 25.40
N PRO A 76 3.18 -15.23 26.67
CA PRO A 76 1.91 -14.69 27.16
C PRO A 76 1.75 -13.17 26.96
N VAL A 77 2.85 -12.43 27.16
CA VAL A 77 2.88 -10.98 26.98
C VAL A 77 2.66 -10.57 25.52
N GLU A 78 3.21 -11.33 24.57
CA GLU A 78 3.09 -11.08 23.14
C GLU A 78 1.68 -11.37 22.65
N HIS A 79 1.11 -12.50 23.09
CA HIS A 79 -0.25 -12.88 22.81
C HIS A 79 -1.24 -11.81 23.30
N ASP A 80 -1.16 -11.45 24.58
CA ASP A 80 -2.08 -10.46 25.17
C ASP A 80 -1.95 -9.09 24.49
N PHE A 81 -0.73 -8.71 24.13
CA PHE A 81 -0.50 -7.48 23.37
C PHE A 81 -1.16 -7.52 21.99
N LEU A 82 -0.94 -8.58 21.23
CA LEU A 82 -1.50 -8.75 19.89
C LEU A 82 -3.04 -8.78 19.93
N THR A 83 -3.63 -9.59 20.81
CA THR A 83 -5.09 -9.69 20.95
C THR A 83 -5.71 -8.35 21.36
N ARG A 84 -5.04 -7.58 22.24
CA ARG A 84 -5.50 -6.23 22.61
C ARG A 84 -5.48 -5.29 21.41
N ARG A 85 -4.41 -5.32 20.60
CA ARG A 85 -4.32 -4.49 19.38
C ARG A 85 -5.40 -4.86 18.37
N LEU A 86 -5.61 -6.15 18.10
CA LEU A 86 -6.67 -6.63 17.22
C LEU A 86 -8.05 -6.16 17.67
N THR A 87 -8.34 -6.25 18.97
CA THR A 87 -9.61 -5.79 19.53
C THR A 87 -9.83 -4.30 19.30
N THR A 88 -8.82 -3.47 19.59
CA THR A 88 -8.90 -2.03 19.35
C THR A 88 -9.08 -1.68 17.87
N LEU A 89 -8.35 -2.35 16.98
CA LEU A 89 -8.43 -2.10 15.54
C LEU A 89 -9.79 -2.50 14.96
N ARG A 90 -10.36 -3.63 15.38
CA ARG A 90 -11.71 -4.05 14.96
C ARG A 90 -12.77 -3.04 15.38
N MET A 91 -12.69 -2.48 16.59
CA MET A 91 -13.58 -1.40 17.03
C MET A 91 -13.39 -0.15 16.17
N CYS A 92 -12.14 0.27 15.93
CA CYS A 92 -11.85 1.42 15.06
C CYS A 92 -12.37 1.21 13.63
N PHE A 93 -12.31 -0.02 13.11
CA PHE A 93 -12.84 -0.36 11.80
C PHE A 93 -14.35 -0.21 11.75
N VAL A 94 -15.08 -0.73 12.74
CA VAL A 94 -16.54 -0.56 12.83
C VAL A 94 -16.90 0.92 12.93
N GLU A 95 -16.24 1.69 13.80
CA GLU A 95 -16.45 3.14 13.90
C GLU A 95 -16.18 3.86 12.56
N ALA A 96 -15.13 3.44 11.84
CA ALA A 96 -14.78 4.01 10.53
C ALA A 96 -15.81 3.64 9.45
N VAL A 97 -16.36 2.42 9.47
CA VAL A 97 -17.46 2.00 8.58
C VAL A 97 -18.73 2.80 8.86
N GLU A 98 -19.09 2.98 10.13
CA GLU A 98 -20.27 3.75 10.55
C GLU A 98 -20.12 5.24 10.20
N SER A 99 -18.92 5.80 10.37
CA SER A 99 -18.60 7.19 10.00
C SER A 99 -18.40 7.39 8.50
N GLY A 100 -18.10 6.31 7.77
CA GLY A 100 -17.62 6.28 6.39
C GLY A 100 -18.71 6.10 5.32
N VAL A 101 -20.00 6.08 5.69
CA VAL A 101 -21.14 6.01 4.75
C VAL A 101 -21.18 7.19 3.75
N SER A 102 -20.27 8.17 3.85
CA SER A 102 -20.17 9.28 2.89
C SER A 102 -18.99 9.26 1.91
N SER A 103 -18.05 8.31 1.96
CA SER A 103 -16.90 8.32 1.03
C SER A 103 -16.41 6.94 0.62
N ALA A 104 -17.16 6.26 -0.25
CA ALA A 104 -16.57 5.31 -1.19
C ALA A 104 -17.58 5.04 -2.33
N ARG A 105 -17.58 5.91 -3.36
CA ARG A 105 -17.86 5.41 -4.71
C ARG A 105 -16.56 4.74 -5.17
N PRO A 106 -16.55 3.44 -5.50
CA PRO A 106 -15.37 2.80 -6.06
C PRO A 106 -14.93 3.58 -7.29
N ALA A 107 -13.64 3.93 -7.35
CA ALA A 107 -13.01 4.31 -8.59
C ALA A 107 -13.15 3.09 -9.53
N GLU A 108 -14.08 3.24 -10.46
CA GLU A 108 -14.31 2.36 -11.60
C GLU A 108 -12.95 2.04 -12.25
N PRO A 109 -12.54 0.77 -12.36
CA PRO A 109 -11.39 0.43 -13.17
C PRO A 109 -11.76 0.78 -14.62
N ALA A 110 -11.11 1.80 -15.16
CA ALA A 110 -11.18 2.14 -16.57
C ALA A 110 -11.00 0.86 -17.41
N PRO A 111 -11.80 0.64 -18.47
CA PRO A 111 -11.73 -0.58 -19.25
C PRO A 111 -10.35 -0.70 -19.88
N ALA A 112 -9.55 -1.63 -19.35
CA ALA A 112 -8.33 -2.08 -19.96
C ALA A 112 -8.69 -2.87 -21.23
N ASN A 113 -8.62 -2.18 -22.36
CA ASN A 113 -8.15 -2.69 -23.65
C ASN A 113 -8.52 -4.15 -23.96
N THR A 114 -9.75 -4.37 -24.43
CA THR A 114 -10.09 -5.58 -25.19
C THR A 114 -9.38 -5.49 -26.54
N GLN A 115 -8.18 -6.07 -26.62
CA GLN A 115 -7.61 -6.49 -27.89
C GLN A 115 -8.42 -7.68 -28.39
N GLU A 116 -9.49 -7.40 -29.13
CA GLU A 116 -10.06 -8.35 -30.09
C GLU A 116 -9.01 -8.61 -31.16
N GLN A 117 -8.45 -9.82 -31.13
CA GLN A 117 -7.73 -10.44 -32.22
C GLN A 117 -8.77 -11.13 -33.12
N PRO A 118 -9.00 -10.68 -34.37
CA PRO A 118 -9.65 -11.53 -35.36
C PRO A 118 -8.56 -12.24 -36.16
N GLU A 119 -8.37 -13.52 -35.87
CA GLU A 119 -7.77 -14.43 -36.83
C GLU A 119 -8.85 -14.84 -37.84
N THR A 120 -8.76 -14.35 -39.08
CA THR A 120 -9.18 -15.11 -40.26
C THR A 120 -8.47 -14.61 -41.50
N ALA A 121 -7.78 -15.54 -42.16
CA ALA A 121 -7.11 -15.39 -43.44
C ALA A 121 -8.06 -15.01 -44.59
N GLY A 122 -7.55 -14.27 -45.57
CA GLY A 122 -8.12 -14.27 -46.92
C GLY A 122 -8.01 -12.96 -47.68
N ASP A 123 -7.07 -12.95 -48.63
CA ASP A 123 -7.18 -12.28 -49.94
C ASP A 123 -6.90 -10.76 -50.02
N GLN A 124 -5.74 -10.44 -50.61
CA GLN A 124 -5.50 -9.16 -51.29
C GLN A 124 -6.31 -9.13 -52.59
N PRO A 125 -6.75 -7.94 -53.05
CA PRO A 125 -6.05 -7.42 -54.21
C PRO A 125 -5.77 -5.91 -54.18
N ALA A 126 -4.90 -5.56 -55.12
CA ALA A 126 -4.19 -4.30 -55.32
C ALA A 126 -5.04 -3.09 -55.77
N GLY A 127 -4.49 -1.90 -55.48
CA GLY A 127 -4.47 -0.75 -56.39
C GLY A 127 -5.59 0.29 -56.23
N THR A 128 -5.26 1.50 -55.74
CA THR A 128 -5.09 2.72 -56.56
C THR A 128 -4.89 3.96 -55.69
N GLU A 129 -4.31 4.95 -56.36
CA GLU A 129 -3.58 6.13 -55.93
C GLU A 129 -4.45 7.36 -55.57
N LYS A 130 -3.80 8.35 -54.93
CA LYS A 130 -4.17 9.78 -54.69
C LYS A 130 -4.85 10.02 -53.33
N SER A 131 -4.28 10.84 -52.44
CA SER A 131 -4.01 12.24 -52.73
C SER A 131 -2.92 12.81 -51.81
N GLN A 132 -1.75 13.09 -52.37
CA GLN A 132 -0.82 14.07 -51.82
C GLN A 132 -1.40 15.47 -52.02
N LYS A 133 -1.57 16.23 -50.93
CA LYS A 133 -1.45 17.70 -50.98
C LYS A 133 -0.43 18.13 -49.94
N ARG A 134 0.76 18.44 -50.46
CA ARG A 134 1.84 19.14 -49.78
C ARG A 134 1.44 20.59 -49.49
N PHE A 135 1.76 21.08 -48.30
CA PHE A 135 2.26 22.44 -48.01
C PHE A 135 2.52 22.52 -46.48
N VAL A 136 3.66 22.05 -45.97
CA VAL A 136 4.94 22.78 -45.79
C VAL A 136 4.77 24.22 -45.26
N LYS A 137 4.97 24.35 -43.93
CA LYS A 137 5.82 25.32 -43.21
C LYS A 137 5.86 26.77 -43.73
N LYS A 138 5.54 27.73 -42.87
CA LYS A 138 6.31 28.99 -42.86
C LYS A 138 6.55 29.49 -41.43
N TYR A 139 7.82 29.50 -41.08
CA TYR A 139 8.46 30.23 -39.98
C TYR A 139 8.56 31.73 -40.27
N GLY A 140 8.78 32.50 -39.21
CA GLY A 140 9.47 33.81 -39.21
C GLY A 140 8.51 34.99 -39.39
N ALA A 141 8.74 36.16 -38.81
CA ALA A 141 9.93 36.78 -38.23
C ALA A 141 9.41 38.08 -37.56
N GLU A 142 9.82 38.41 -36.33
CA GLU A 142 10.89 39.39 -36.01
C GLU A 142 10.42 40.82 -35.69
N GLY A 143 11.11 41.37 -34.68
CA GLY A 143 11.40 42.78 -34.46
C GLY A 143 10.60 43.44 -33.34
N ASP A 144 11.13 44.25 -32.44
CA ASP A 144 12.50 44.66 -32.06
C ASP A 144 12.31 45.66 -30.88
N SER A 145 13.39 45.94 -30.13
CA SER A 145 13.61 47.19 -29.36
C SER A 145 12.89 47.36 -28.01
N THR A 146 13.51 47.81 -26.90
CA THR A 146 14.78 48.53 -26.66
C THR A 146 15.20 48.37 -25.18
N SER A 147 16.52 48.23 -24.97
CA SER A 147 17.43 48.70 -23.88
C SER A 147 16.87 49.17 -22.51
N HIS A 148 17.55 49.04 -21.39
CA HIS A 148 18.96 49.37 -21.15
C HIS A 148 19.47 48.76 -19.83
N SER A 149 20.71 48.30 -19.84
CA SER A 149 21.55 48.02 -18.67
C SER A 149 22.17 49.30 -18.13
N SER A 150 22.18 49.48 -16.81
CA SER A 150 23.34 49.83 -15.94
C SER A 150 22.85 49.99 -14.50
#